data_AF-A0A2V7ED05-F1
#
_entry.id   AF-A0A2V7ED05-F1
#
_cell.length_a   1.000
_cell.length_b   1.000
_cell.length_c   1.000
_cell.angle_alpha   90.00
_cell.angle_beta   90.00
_cell.angle_gamma   90.00
#
_symmetry.space_group_name_H-M   'P 1'
#
loop_
_entity.id
_entity.type
_entity.pdbx_description
1 polymer ?
#
loop_
_entity_poly.entity_id
_entity_poly.type
_entity_poly.pdbx_seq_one_letter_code
_entity_poly.pdbx_strand_id
1 'polypeptide(L)'
;MSRSAAGLRAVAALALVTILAAGAAEPPARVGGLTALPPANVGGRNVITNGGFDEGSGTPSGWSLGPAGAWALDPAGHTGPSLRLADADRHGQVVANAEQTVTLEPGLYNIEGRVKSADLGAGDQRSGVRICLDGRPRLNWWKCTDVVRGTTDWKAIRQAQVAVTDRGSYRLTVGAYGIPTGRAWFDDVSLSRVEGPPLDVYLLYPNFRAMLFDDRPQTVRVGVALRSEGERRAATVRLALLDEPGGAVRVQRQYPATGSFTGELDAAALPAGAYRLRAEALDHSGQIVYAYPDYRILKVAAATRKRFAVWYDERNVAYLGGKPAFVIGLYNTTGFSSSPDAYAHGDDGWGDAKIAEAPVNMLINYWLGAAPVEALTAYMDDLHSRGMYYLQTVN
;
A
#
# COMPACT_ATOMS: atom_id res chain seq x y z
N MET A 1 8.19 -58.92 83.26
CA MET A 1 7.09 -58.89 82.28
C MET A 1 7.58 -58.08 81.08
N SER A 2 8.19 -58.72 80.08
CA SER A 2 7.54 -59.28 78.88
C SER A 2 7.31 -58.24 77.77
N ARG A 3 8.13 -58.39 76.70
CA ARG A 3 7.95 -58.00 75.28
C ARG A 3 8.17 -56.54 74.90
N SER A 4 8.64 -56.16 73.71
CA SER A 4 9.54 -56.70 72.67
C SER A 4 9.20 -55.90 71.40
N ALA A 5 10.23 -55.57 70.61
CA ALA A 5 10.18 -55.15 69.20
C ALA A 5 9.50 -53.79 68.90
N ALA A 6 9.81 -53.04 67.84
CA ALA A 6 10.56 -53.32 66.62
C ALA A 6 11.29 -52.05 66.13
N GLY A 7 12.44 -52.24 65.48
CA GLY A 7 13.18 -51.15 64.83
C GLY A 7 12.59 -50.73 63.48
N LEU A 8 12.98 -49.54 63.02
CA LEU A 8 13.04 -49.20 61.61
C LEU A 8 14.21 -48.23 61.40
N ARG A 9 15.27 -48.70 60.74
CA ARG A 9 16.36 -47.87 60.24
C ARG A 9 15.88 -47.20 58.95
N ALA A 10 15.78 -45.87 58.94
CA ALA A 10 15.55 -45.11 57.72
C ALA A 10 16.86 -44.97 56.93
N VAL A 11 16.91 -45.57 55.75
CA VAL A 11 17.95 -45.33 54.74
C VAL A 11 17.52 -44.08 53.96
N ALA A 12 18.31 -43.01 54.06
CA ALA A 12 18.11 -41.81 53.26
C ALA A 12 18.67 -42.03 51.85
N ALA A 13 17.78 -42.19 50.86
CA ALA A 13 18.13 -42.16 49.45
C ALA A 13 18.17 -40.69 48.98
N LEU A 14 19.36 -40.21 48.64
CA LEU A 14 19.55 -38.89 48.04
C LEU A 14 19.16 -38.97 46.55
N ALA A 15 17.97 -38.52 46.19
CA ALA A 15 17.55 -38.39 44.80
C ALA A 15 18.19 -37.12 44.20
N LEU A 16 19.19 -37.31 43.34
CA LEU A 16 19.78 -36.24 42.53
C LEU A 16 18.78 -35.91 41.40
N VAL A 17 17.99 -34.86 41.56
CA VAL A 17 17.11 -34.35 40.50
C VAL A 17 17.96 -33.52 39.56
N THR A 18 18.38 -34.13 38.44
CA THR A 18 18.87 -33.39 37.27
C THR A 18 17.67 -32.70 36.62
N ILE A 19 17.52 -31.40 36.89
CA ILE A 19 16.60 -30.55 36.15
C ILE A 19 17.18 -30.41 34.73
N LEU A 20 16.69 -31.24 33.81
CA LEU A 20 16.80 -30.97 32.38
C LEU A 20 15.99 -29.71 32.12
N ALA A 21 16.67 -28.56 32.08
CA ALA A 21 16.09 -27.35 31.53
C ALA A 21 15.78 -27.63 30.05
N ALA A 22 14.53 -27.98 29.76
CA ALA A 22 14.01 -27.92 28.41
C ALA A 22 14.25 -26.49 27.93
N GLY A 23 15.18 -26.33 26.98
CA GLY A 23 15.49 -25.04 26.39
C GLY A 23 14.21 -24.48 25.81
N ALA A 24 13.62 -23.49 26.48
CA ALA A 24 12.53 -22.72 25.92
C ALA A 24 13.06 -22.16 24.60
N ALA A 25 12.41 -22.53 23.49
CA ALA A 25 12.73 -21.97 22.19
C ALA A 25 12.69 -20.44 22.32
N GLU A 26 13.83 -19.78 22.08
CA GLU A 26 13.88 -18.32 22.12
C GLU A 26 12.77 -17.76 21.24
N PRO A 27 12.01 -16.75 21.71
CA PRO A 27 10.97 -16.13 20.90
C PRO A 27 11.56 -15.71 19.55
N PRO A 28 10.78 -15.83 18.44
CA PRO A 28 11.25 -15.49 17.11
C PRO A 28 11.86 -14.09 17.12
N ALA A 29 13.01 -13.94 16.46
CA ALA A 29 13.71 -12.66 16.41
C ALA A 29 12.72 -11.59 15.90
N ARG A 30 12.48 -10.55 16.71
CA ARG A 30 11.66 -9.40 16.31
C ARG A 30 12.23 -8.88 14.99
N VAL A 31 11.37 -8.62 14.01
CA VAL A 31 11.78 -8.07 12.70
C VAL A 31 11.40 -6.59 12.61
N GLY A 32 12.18 -5.83 11.85
CA GLY A 32 11.86 -4.45 11.53
C GLY A 32 11.13 -4.35 10.18
N GLY A 33 11.18 -3.16 9.57
CA GLY A 33 10.49 -2.85 8.32
C GLY A 33 9.42 -1.77 8.49
N LEU A 34 8.62 -1.58 7.46
CA LEU A 34 7.58 -0.56 7.44
C LEU A 34 6.53 -0.81 8.54
N THR A 35 6.09 0.26 9.20
CA THR A 35 5.22 0.15 10.39
C THR A 35 3.74 0.29 10.09
N ALA A 36 3.41 0.90 8.96
CA ALA A 36 2.09 0.96 8.35
C ALA A 36 2.27 1.18 6.85
N LEU A 37 1.36 0.68 6.02
CA LEU A 37 1.40 0.93 4.58
C LEU A 37 1.24 2.44 4.30
N PRO A 38 1.99 3.03 3.36
CA PRO A 38 1.69 4.37 2.91
C PRO A 38 0.29 4.41 2.30
N PRO A 39 -0.45 5.52 2.46
CA PRO A 39 -1.74 5.68 1.81
C PRO A 39 -1.55 5.55 0.28
N ALA A 40 -2.25 4.58 -0.31
CA ALA A 40 -2.11 4.27 -1.74
C ALA A 40 -2.55 5.42 -2.66
N ASN A 41 -3.45 6.28 -2.18
CA ASN A 41 -3.99 7.42 -2.91
C ASN A 41 -4.07 8.61 -1.95
N VAL A 42 -3.22 9.60 -2.14
CA VAL A 42 -3.43 10.93 -1.56
C VAL A 42 -4.09 11.74 -2.67
N GLY A 43 -5.30 12.26 -2.43
CA GLY A 43 -6.02 13.02 -3.45
C GLY A 43 -5.13 14.11 -4.02
N GLY A 44 -4.91 14.11 -5.34
CA GLY A 44 -4.14 15.14 -6.01
C GLY A 44 -4.97 16.41 -6.19
N ARG A 45 -4.34 17.44 -6.73
CA ARG A 45 -5.00 18.73 -6.97
C ARG A 45 -6.26 18.54 -7.83
N ASN A 46 -7.34 19.22 -7.45
CA ASN A 46 -8.53 19.35 -8.30
C ASN A 46 -8.14 20.07 -9.60
N VAL A 47 -8.47 19.49 -10.75
CA VAL A 47 -8.12 20.04 -12.06
C VAL A 47 -9.23 20.88 -12.69
N ILE A 48 -10.42 20.88 -12.07
CA ILE A 48 -11.48 21.85 -12.41
C ILE A 48 -11.41 23.07 -11.49
N THR A 49 -11.97 24.18 -11.95
CA THR A 49 -12.20 25.38 -11.14
C THR A 49 -13.67 25.45 -10.69
N ASN A 50 -13.92 26.19 -9.60
CA ASN A 50 -15.25 26.53 -9.12
C ASN A 50 -16.19 25.30 -8.97
N GLY A 51 -15.70 24.24 -8.34
CA GLY A 51 -16.47 23.01 -8.11
C GLY A 51 -17.55 23.12 -7.04
N GLY A 52 -17.46 24.13 -6.18
CA GLY A 52 -18.49 24.50 -5.20
C GLY A 52 -19.51 25.51 -5.73
N PHE A 53 -19.35 26.00 -6.97
CA PHE A 53 -20.28 26.93 -7.64
C PHE A 53 -20.55 28.24 -6.89
N ASP A 54 -19.61 28.69 -6.05
CA ASP A 54 -19.68 29.90 -5.24
C ASP A 54 -19.21 31.15 -5.99
N GLU A 55 -18.52 30.99 -7.12
CA GLU A 55 -18.09 32.09 -7.98
C GLU A 55 -19.02 32.26 -9.19
N GLY A 56 -19.50 33.48 -9.42
CA GLY A 56 -20.29 33.86 -10.60
C GLY A 56 -21.67 34.45 -10.27
N SER A 57 -22.31 35.07 -11.25
CA SER A 57 -23.65 35.66 -11.11
C SER A 57 -24.60 35.04 -12.14
N GLY A 58 -25.46 34.13 -11.70
CA GLY A 58 -26.39 33.38 -12.56
C GLY A 58 -25.76 32.13 -13.19
N THR A 59 -24.59 32.28 -13.80
CA THR A 59 -23.78 31.16 -14.31
C THR A 59 -22.49 31.04 -13.50
N PRO A 60 -22.15 29.85 -12.96
CA PRO A 60 -20.89 29.65 -12.25
C PRO A 60 -19.69 29.91 -13.18
N SER A 61 -18.71 30.68 -12.71
CA SER A 61 -17.46 30.94 -13.44
C SER A 61 -16.80 29.63 -13.89
N GLY A 62 -16.42 29.55 -15.16
CA GLY A 62 -15.76 28.37 -15.74
C GLY A 62 -16.69 27.22 -16.14
N TRP A 63 -18.01 27.36 -15.93
CA TRP A 63 -18.99 26.35 -16.32
C TRP A 63 -19.89 26.83 -17.46
N SER A 64 -20.11 25.94 -18.43
CA SER A 64 -21.12 26.11 -19.48
C SER A 64 -22.38 25.36 -19.08
N LEU A 65 -23.53 26.03 -19.08
CA LEU A 65 -24.81 25.45 -18.69
C LEU A 65 -25.70 25.25 -19.92
N GLY A 66 -26.26 24.06 -20.08
CA GLY A 66 -27.21 23.78 -21.14
C GLY A 66 -28.27 22.74 -20.74
N PRO A 67 -29.50 22.82 -21.27
CA PRO A 67 -30.07 23.95 -22.00
C PRO A 67 -30.39 25.13 -21.07
N ALA A 68 -30.58 26.32 -21.64
CA ALA A 68 -31.00 27.50 -20.90
C ALA A 68 -32.34 27.26 -20.18
N GLY A 69 -32.48 27.72 -18.94
CA GLY A 69 -33.67 27.55 -18.11
C GLY A 69 -33.69 26.29 -17.24
N ALA A 70 -32.86 25.28 -17.53
CA ALA A 70 -32.78 24.05 -16.72
C ALA A 70 -31.95 24.24 -15.43
N TRP A 71 -31.12 25.29 -15.37
CA TRP A 71 -30.09 25.47 -14.34
C TRP A 71 -30.26 26.78 -13.57
N ALA A 72 -29.99 26.74 -12.27
CA ALA A 72 -29.94 27.92 -11.42
C ALA A 72 -28.94 27.71 -10.26
N LEU A 73 -28.37 28.81 -9.77
CA LEU A 73 -27.68 28.81 -8.48
C LEU A 73 -28.71 28.86 -7.34
N ASP A 74 -28.55 27.97 -6.37
CA ASP A 74 -29.36 27.94 -5.16
C ASP A 74 -28.48 28.32 -3.95
N PRO A 75 -28.78 29.40 -3.21
CA PRO A 75 -27.93 29.87 -2.10
C PRO A 75 -27.88 28.92 -0.90
N ALA A 76 -28.82 27.97 -0.78
CA ALA A 76 -28.88 27.00 0.31
C ALA A 76 -28.23 25.65 -0.08
N GLY A 77 -26.95 25.69 -0.47
CA GLY A 77 -26.16 24.49 -0.79
C GLY A 77 -25.59 23.78 0.44
N HIS A 78 -24.59 22.94 0.23
CA HIS A 78 -23.97 22.13 1.29
C HIS A 78 -22.92 22.94 2.07
N THR A 79 -22.01 23.60 1.36
CA THR A 79 -20.93 24.45 1.92
C THR A 79 -21.03 25.92 1.52
N GLY A 80 -21.94 26.24 0.59
CA GLY A 80 -22.19 27.57 0.03
C GLY A 80 -23.39 27.52 -0.94
N PRO A 81 -23.43 28.34 -2.00
CA PRO A 81 -24.35 28.12 -3.11
C PRO A 81 -24.16 26.74 -3.75
N SER A 82 -25.19 26.19 -4.38
CA SER A 82 -25.12 24.93 -5.13
C SER A 82 -25.73 25.07 -6.52
N LEU A 83 -25.32 24.21 -7.45
CA LEU A 83 -25.88 24.21 -8.79
C LEU A 83 -27.13 23.32 -8.83
N ARG A 84 -28.29 23.93 -9.05
CA ARG A 84 -29.59 23.25 -9.13
C ARG A 84 -29.97 22.97 -10.58
N LEU A 85 -30.31 21.71 -10.85
CA LEU A 85 -31.01 21.24 -12.04
C LEU A 85 -32.50 21.11 -11.72
N ALA A 86 -33.36 21.62 -12.60
CA ALA A 86 -34.80 21.40 -12.54
C ALA A 86 -35.42 21.33 -13.94
N ASP A 87 -36.61 20.73 -14.02
CA ASP A 87 -37.45 20.72 -15.21
C ASP A 87 -36.74 20.18 -16.47
N ALA A 88 -35.79 19.25 -16.31
CA ALA A 88 -35.02 18.70 -17.43
C ALA A 88 -35.93 18.03 -18.48
N ASP A 89 -37.08 17.50 -18.05
CA ASP A 89 -38.13 16.93 -18.90
C ASP A 89 -38.83 17.94 -19.81
N ARG A 90 -38.86 19.22 -19.43
CA ARG A 90 -39.49 20.27 -20.23
C ARG A 90 -38.64 20.71 -21.42
N HIS A 91 -37.37 20.30 -21.47
CA HIS A 91 -36.43 20.68 -22.52
C HIS A 91 -36.30 19.65 -23.66
N GLY A 92 -37.24 18.70 -23.75
CA GLY A 92 -37.35 17.76 -24.87
C GLY A 92 -36.18 16.77 -24.92
N GLN A 93 -35.63 16.53 -26.12
CA GLN A 93 -34.56 15.54 -26.33
C GLN A 93 -33.15 16.03 -25.95
N VAL A 94 -33.00 17.28 -25.48
CA VAL A 94 -31.71 17.83 -25.09
C VAL A 94 -31.39 17.45 -23.65
N VAL A 95 -30.36 16.63 -23.46
CA VAL A 95 -29.92 16.22 -22.11
C VAL A 95 -29.26 17.39 -21.41
N ALA A 96 -29.85 17.82 -20.28
CA ALA A 96 -29.35 18.93 -19.49
C ALA A 96 -28.02 18.59 -18.80
N ASN A 97 -26.97 19.34 -19.12
CA ASN A 97 -25.64 19.22 -18.52
C ASN A 97 -25.03 20.60 -18.25
N ALA A 98 -24.35 20.69 -17.11
CA ALA A 98 -23.35 21.69 -16.83
C ALA A 98 -21.97 21.07 -17.13
N GLU A 99 -21.11 21.80 -17.83
CA GLU A 99 -19.84 21.24 -18.31
C GLU A 99 -18.65 22.18 -18.13
N GLN A 100 -17.49 21.58 -17.89
CA GLN A 100 -16.20 22.25 -17.93
C GLN A 100 -15.24 21.44 -18.80
N THR A 101 -14.56 22.11 -19.73
CA THR A 101 -13.51 21.49 -20.55
C THR A 101 -12.18 21.59 -19.83
N VAL A 102 -11.48 20.47 -19.67
CA VAL A 102 -10.19 20.39 -19.00
C VAL A 102 -9.16 19.67 -19.85
N THR A 103 -7.90 20.10 -19.78
CA THR A 103 -6.79 19.35 -20.38
C THR A 103 -6.18 18.45 -19.32
N LEU A 104 -6.17 17.14 -19.58
CA LEU A 104 -5.64 16.13 -18.65
C LEU A 104 -4.37 15.50 -19.20
N GLU A 105 -3.46 15.15 -18.30
CA GLU A 105 -2.30 14.29 -18.57
C GLU A 105 -2.62 12.82 -18.29
N PRO A 106 -1.90 11.87 -18.91
CA PRO A 106 -2.03 10.45 -18.57
C PRO A 106 -1.90 10.19 -17.06
N GLY A 107 -2.77 9.32 -16.55
CA GLY A 107 -2.85 8.98 -15.13
C GLY A 107 -4.22 8.48 -14.70
N LEU A 108 -4.35 8.21 -13.41
CA LEU A 108 -5.62 7.86 -12.79
C LEU A 108 -6.24 9.12 -12.19
N TYR A 109 -7.57 9.26 -12.27
CA TYR A 109 -8.31 10.39 -11.71
C TYR A 109 -9.52 9.93 -10.90
N ASN A 110 -9.90 10.67 -9.87
CA ASN A 110 -11.15 10.48 -9.15
C ASN A 110 -12.13 11.59 -9.53
N ILE A 111 -13.37 11.20 -9.81
CA ILE A 111 -14.51 12.12 -9.91
C ILE A 111 -15.25 12.04 -8.59
N GLU A 112 -15.47 13.18 -7.93
CA GLU A 112 -16.20 13.26 -6.66
C GLU A 112 -17.17 14.44 -6.67
N GLY A 113 -18.21 14.37 -5.85
CA GLY A 113 -19.14 15.46 -5.62
C GLY A 113 -20.21 15.09 -4.61
N ARG A 114 -21.06 16.06 -4.27
CA ARG A 114 -22.25 15.84 -3.44
C ARG A 114 -23.50 16.12 -4.24
N VAL A 115 -24.52 15.29 -4.03
CA VAL A 115 -25.82 15.43 -4.68
C VAL A 115 -26.92 15.36 -3.64
N LYS A 116 -27.86 16.29 -3.74
CA LYS A 116 -29.18 16.25 -3.11
C LYS A 116 -30.24 16.14 -4.20
N SER A 117 -31.35 15.47 -3.95
CA SER A 117 -32.41 15.35 -4.95
C SER A 117 -33.81 15.32 -4.33
N ALA A 118 -34.80 15.73 -5.12
CA ALA A 118 -36.21 15.71 -4.75
C ALA A 118 -37.05 15.22 -5.94
N ASP A 119 -37.78 14.13 -5.75
CA ASP A 119 -38.67 13.48 -6.72
C ASP A 119 -37.98 13.19 -8.08
N LEU A 120 -36.66 12.97 -8.03
CA LEU A 120 -35.82 12.89 -9.21
C LEU A 120 -36.05 11.57 -9.97
N GLY A 121 -36.41 11.67 -11.25
CA GLY A 121 -36.59 10.51 -12.12
C GLY A 121 -37.83 9.66 -11.78
N ALA A 122 -38.81 10.20 -11.04
CA ALA A 122 -40.05 9.49 -10.72
C ALA A 122 -40.84 9.04 -11.98
N GLY A 123 -40.72 9.79 -13.09
CA GLY A 123 -41.38 9.47 -14.37
C GLY A 123 -40.68 8.41 -15.24
N ASP A 124 -39.39 8.14 -15.04
CA ASP A 124 -38.65 7.06 -15.72
C ASP A 124 -37.49 6.60 -14.83
N GLN A 125 -37.56 5.38 -14.32
CA GLN A 125 -36.54 4.80 -13.45
C GLN A 125 -35.18 4.63 -14.16
N ARG A 126 -35.12 4.73 -15.48
CA ARG A 126 -33.86 4.74 -16.24
C ARG A 126 -33.21 6.12 -16.27
N SER A 127 -33.91 7.18 -15.84
CA SER A 127 -33.40 8.54 -15.75
C SER A 127 -32.87 8.89 -14.35
N GLY A 128 -32.07 9.96 -14.24
CA GLY A 128 -31.55 10.46 -12.97
C GLY A 128 -30.44 11.48 -13.20
N VAL A 129 -29.51 11.62 -12.25
CA VAL A 129 -28.33 12.48 -12.42
C VAL A 129 -27.02 11.77 -12.10
N ARG A 130 -25.92 12.23 -12.71
CA ARG A 130 -24.56 11.74 -12.46
C ARG A 130 -23.50 12.77 -12.86
N ILE A 131 -22.26 12.52 -12.45
CA ILE A 131 -21.09 13.28 -12.90
C ILE A 131 -20.27 12.36 -13.82
N CYS A 132 -19.84 12.85 -14.98
CA CYS A 132 -19.08 12.08 -15.96
C CYS A 132 -17.83 12.81 -16.43
N LEU A 133 -16.76 12.06 -16.65
CA LEU A 133 -15.66 12.47 -17.50
C LEU A 133 -15.88 11.88 -18.89
N ASP A 134 -16.00 12.74 -19.89
CA ASP A 134 -16.28 12.40 -21.28
C ASP A 134 -15.03 12.61 -22.14
N GLY A 135 -14.53 11.53 -22.73
CA GLY A 135 -13.41 11.53 -23.66
C GLY A 135 -13.83 11.59 -25.14
N ARG A 136 -15.14 11.68 -25.43
CA ARG A 136 -15.66 11.75 -26.80
C ARG A 136 -15.46 13.13 -27.43
N PRO A 137 -15.49 13.20 -28.78
CA PRO A 137 -15.52 12.07 -29.72
C PRO A 137 -14.16 11.34 -29.82
N ARG A 138 -13.09 11.90 -29.25
CA ARG A 138 -11.71 11.45 -29.46
C ARG A 138 -11.44 10.01 -29.00
N LEU A 139 -11.92 9.59 -27.83
CA LEU A 139 -11.59 8.29 -27.21
C LEU A 139 -12.77 7.32 -27.09
N ASN A 140 -13.94 7.68 -27.62
CA ASN A 140 -15.16 6.87 -27.59
C ASN A 140 -15.52 6.25 -26.21
N TRP A 141 -15.24 6.96 -25.11
CA TRP A 141 -15.63 6.53 -23.77
C TRP A 141 -16.09 7.70 -22.91
N TRP A 142 -16.93 7.38 -21.93
CA TRP A 142 -17.24 8.24 -20.79
C TRP A 142 -17.26 7.37 -19.52
N LYS A 143 -16.78 7.91 -18.41
CA LYS A 143 -16.83 7.25 -17.09
C LYS A 143 -17.60 8.15 -16.16
N CYS A 144 -18.59 7.59 -15.45
CA CYS A 144 -19.47 8.36 -14.60
C CYS A 144 -19.61 7.74 -13.22
N THR A 145 -20.01 8.56 -12.26
CA THR A 145 -20.56 8.07 -11.00
C THR A 145 -21.81 7.24 -11.22
N ASP A 146 -22.20 6.47 -10.19
CA ASP A 146 -23.52 5.88 -10.12
C ASP A 146 -24.62 6.95 -10.27
N VAL A 147 -25.75 6.54 -10.81
CA VAL A 147 -26.89 7.43 -11.06
C VAL A 147 -27.69 7.64 -9.78
N VAL A 148 -27.88 8.90 -9.39
CA VAL A 148 -28.74 9.30 -8.26
C VAL A 148 -30.18 9.49 -8.74
N ARG A 149 -31.13 9.02 -7.93
CA ARG A 149 -32.58 9.02 -8.19
C ARG A 149 -33.37 9.22 -6.90
N GLY A 150 -34.65 9.55 -7.04
CA GLY A 150 -35.60 9.70 -5.95
C GLY A 150 -35.32 10.96 -5.11
N THR A 151 -35.68 10.88 -3.83
CA THR A 151 -35.48 11.96 -2.86
C THR A 151 -34.39 11.56 -1.88
N THR A 152 -33.31 12.33 -1.82
CA THR A 152 -32.23 12.14 -0.85
C THR A 152 -31.74 13.49 -0.39
N ASP A 153 -31.34 13.57 0.88
CA ASP A 153 -30.49 14.68 1.31
C ASP A 153 -29.06 14.52 0.77
N TRP A 154 -28.20 15.50 1.02
CA TRP A 154 -26.82 15.53 0.53
C TRP A 154 -26.08 14.22 0.73
N LYS A 155 -25.74 13.56 -0.37
CA LYS A 155 -24.98 12.32 -0.44
C LYS A 155 -23.72 12.49 -1.28
N ALA A 156 -22.60 11.96 -0.81
CA ALA A 156 -21.37 11.88 -1.59
C ALA A 156 -21.49 10.84 -2.71
N ILE A 157 -21.03 11.20 -3.90
CA ILE A 157 -20.92 10.32 -5.07
C ILE A 157 -19.49 10.31 -5.58
N ARG A 158 -19.03 9.16 -6.09
CA ARG A 158 -17.65 8.99 -6.53
C ARG A 158 -17.54 8.00 -7.68
N GLN A 159 -16.63 8.29 -8.61
CA GLN A 159 -16.06 7.33 -9.56
C GLN A 159 -14.54 7.39 -9.41
N ALA A 160 -13.97 6.33 -8.84
CA ALA A 160 -12.54 6.27 -8.56
C ALA A 160 -11.73 5.77 -9.76
N GLN A 161 -10.45 6.15 -9.79
CA GLN A 161 -9.41 5.58 -10.66
C GLN A 161 -9.80 5.51 -12.15
N VAL A 162 -10.39 6.57 -12.67
CA VAL A 162 -10.62 6.74 -14.11
C VAL A 162 -9.26 6.85 -14.81
N ALA A 163 -8.94 5.86 -15.64
CA ALA A 163 -7.71 5.85 -16.42
C ALA A 163 -7.82 6.81 -17.60
N VAL A 164 -6.97 7.83 -17.59
CA VAL A 164 -6.69 8.73 -18.70
C VAL A 164 -5.40 8.23 -19.34
N THR A 165 -5.48 7.72 -20.56
CA THR A 165 -4.33 7.13 -21.28
C THR A 165 -3.59 8.14 -22.14
N ASP A 166 -4.31 9.13 -22.65
CA ASP A 166 -3.78 10.12 -23.59
C ASP A 166 -3.90 11.53 -23.03
N ARG A 167 -2.85 12.33 -23.22
CA ARG A 167 -2.93 13.76 -22.99
C ARG A 167 -3.96 14.37 -23.94
N GLY A 168 -4.80 15.27 -23.43
CA GLY A 168 -5.70 16.02 -24.30
C GLY A 168 -6.85 16.69 -23.56
N SER A 169 -7.76 17.25 -24.37
CA SER A 169 -9.00 17.84 -23.88
C SER A 169 -10.03 16.76 -23.52
N TYR A 170 -10.67 16.93 -22.39
CA TYR A 170 -11.76 16.13 -21.86
C TYR A 170 -12.85 17.05 -21.33
N ARG A 171 -14.06 16.53 -21.19
CA ARG A 171 -15.17 17.29 -20.64
C ARG A 171 -15.67 16.65 -19.36
N LEU A 172 -15.63 17.38 -18.25
CA LEU A 172 -16.36 17.01 -17.05
C LEU A 172 -17.79 17.51 -17.19
N THR A 173 -18.78 16.63 -17.05
CA THR A 173 -20.20 16.99 -17.11
C THR A 173 -20.88 16.62 -15.80
N VAL A 174 -21.72 17.53 -15.32
CA VAL A 174 -22.61 17.35 -14.17
C VAL A 174 -24.03 17.50 -14.71
N GLY A 175 -24.90 16.51 -14.54
CA GLY A 175 -26.28 16.67 -15.00
C GLY A 175 -27.04 15.39 -15.25
N ALA A 176 -28.04 15.52 -16.13
CA ALA A 176 -29.03 14.51 -16.39
C ALA A 176 -28.43 13.26 -17.05
N TYR A 177 -28.87 12.10 -16.57
CA TYR A 177 -28.84 10.85 -17.29
C TYR A 177 -30.24 10.57 -17.82
N GLY A 178 -30.41 10.55 -19.14
CA GLY A 178 -31.73 10.55 -19.76
C GLY A 178 -32.42 11.92 -19.58
N ILE A 179 -33.73 11.90 -19.36
CA ILE A 179 -34.58 13.09 -19.25
C ILE A 179 -35.38 12.98 -17.94
N PRO A 180 -34.76 13.26 -16.77
CA PRO A 180 -35.41 13.09 -15.48
C PRO A 180 -36.40 14.21 -15.17
N THR A 181 -37.53 13.85 -14.57
CA THR A 181 -38.39 14.80 -13.84
C THR A 181 -37.76 15.14 -12.48
N GLY A 182 -38.24 16.20 -11.82
CA GLY A 182 -37.85 16.54 -10.45
C GLY A 182 -36.65 17.49 -10.39
N ARG A 183 -35.96 17.50 -9.24
CA ARG A 183 -34.85 18.43 -8.97
C ARG A 183 -33.63 17.72 -8.42
N ALA A 184 -32.46 18.23 -8.77
CA ALA A 184 -31.18 17.84 -8.19
C ALA A 184 -30.33 19.06 -7.90
N TRP A 185 -29.51 18.98 -6.87
CA TRP A 185 -28.50 19.98 -6.52
C TRP A 185 -27.14 19.31 -6.47
N PHE A 186 -26.13 19.99 -7.00
CA PHE A 186 -24.75 19.54 -7.00
C PHE A 186 -23.88 20.55 -6.25
N ASP A 187 -22.96 20.02 -5.46
CA ASP A 187 -21.99 20.81 -4.70
C ASP A 187 -20.68 20.01 -4.52
N ASP A 188 -19.60 20.69 -4.12
CA ASP A 188 -18.28 20.11 -3.84
C ASP A 188 -17.74 19.21 -4.97
N VAL A 189 -17.99 19.58 -6.24
CA VAL A 189 -17.57 18.78 -7.40
C VAL A 189 -16.05 18.86 -7.58
N SER A 190 -15.42 17.71 -7.81
CA SER A 190 -14.00 17.65 -8.11
C SER A 190 -13.63 16.56 -9.11
N LEU A 191 -12.56 16.84 -9.85
CA LEU A 191 -11.81 15.90 -10.65
C LEU A 191 -10.36 16.00 -10.20
N SER A 192 -9.92 15.07 -9.36
CA SER A 192 -8.56 15.07 -8.81
C SER A 192 -7.72 13.99 -9.47
N ARG A 193 -6.47 14.32 -9.82
CA ARG A 193 -5.51 13.29 -10.22
C ARG A 193 -5.22 12.41 -9.00
N VAL A 194 -5.16 11.11 -9.17
CA VAL A 194 -4.66 10.19 -8.15
C VAL A 194 -3.15 10.34 -8.09
N GLU A 195 -2.66 10.88 -6.97
CA GLU A 195 -1.24 10.95 -6.70
C GLU A 195 -0.89 9.97 -5.58
N GLY A 196 0.36 9.49 -5.61
CA GLY A 196 0.91 8.81 -4.45
C GLY A 196 1.22 9.81 -3.34
N PRO A 197 1.73 9.33 -2.20
CA PRO A 197 2.11 10.22 -1.11
C PRO A 197 3.13 11.28 -1.58
N PRO A 198 3.04 12.54 -1.08
CA PRO A 198 3.96 13.63 -1.44
C PRO A 198 5.44 13.29 -1.22
N LEU A 199 5.71 12.41 -0.25
CA LEU A 199 7.02 11.86 0.05
C LEU A 199 6.93 10.33 -0.10
N ASP A 200 7.90 9.73 -0.77
CA ASP A 200 8.07 8.28 -0.86
C ASP A 200 9.45 7.89 -0.32
N VAL A 201 9.49 6.82 0.47
CA VAL A 201 10.65 6.48 1.29
C VAL A 201 10.89 4.99 1.26
N TYR A 202 12.10 4.62 0.88
CA TYR A 202 12.55 3.23 0.80
C TYR A 202 13.79 3.02 1.67
N LEU A 203 13.72 2.07 2.60
CA LEU A 203 14.88 1.70 3.40
C LEU A 203 15.85 0.87 2.56
N LEU A 204 16.94 1.50 2.10
CA LEU A 204 17.97 0.85 1.29
C LEU A 204 18.90 -0.02 2.16
N TYR A 205 19.22 0.43 3.37
CA TYR A 205 19.97 -0.35 4.35
C TYR A 205 19.66 0.13 5.77
N PRO A 206 19.47 -0.75 6.77
CA PRO A 206 19.56 -2.21 6.69
C PRO A 206 18.47 -2.87 5.82
N ASN A 207 18.91 -3.69 4.86
CA ASN A 207 18.09 -4.30 3.81
C ASN A 207 17.48 -5.64 4.23
N PHE A 208 18.11 -6.36 5.16
CA PHE A 208 17.58 -7.62 5.67
C PHE A 208 16.76 -7.40 6.93
N ARG A 209 15.43 -7.52 6.83
CA ARG A 209 14.48 -7.40 7.97
C ARG A 209 14.68 -6.13 8.80
N ALA A 210 15.23 -5.08 8.18
CA ALA A 210 15.68 -3.84 8.81
C ALA A 210 16.60 -4.04 10.04
N MET A 211 17.43 -5.08 10.02
CA MET A 211 18.40 -5.39 11.07
C MET A 211 19.76 -4.77 10.76
N LEU A 212 20.18 -3.82 11.60
CA LEU A 212 21.51 -3.23 11.58
C LEU A 212 22.43 -4.04 12.49
N PHE A 213 23.26 -4.90 11.91
CA PHE A 213 24.19 -5.74 12.69
C PHE A 213 25.41 -4.94 13.12
N ASP A 214 25.87 -5.12 14.36
CA ASP A 214 26.97 -4.36 14.98
C ASP A 214 28.37 -4.56 14.33
N ASP A 215 28.58 -5.62 13.55
CA ASP A 215 29.81 -5.89 12.80
C ASP A 215 29.73 -5.48 11.31
N ARG A 216 28.69 -4.75 10.92
CA ARG A 216 28.44 -4.25 9.55
C ARG A 216 28.45 -2.71 9.54
N PRO A 217 28.33 -2.04 8.36
CA PRO A 217 28.24 -0.59 8.34
C PRO A 217 27.15 -0.10 9.28
N GLN A 218 27.47 0.88 10.11
CA GLN A 218 26.56 1.46 11.10
C GLN A 218 25.82 2.68 10.56
N THR A 219 25.55 2.70 9.26
CA THR A 219 24.84 3.80 8.58
C THR A 219 23.45 3.31 8.20
N VAL A 220 22.41 4.12 8.40
CA VAL A 220 21.09 3.86 7.83
C VAL A 220 20.98 4.62 6.51
N ARG A 221 20.67 3.93 5.42
CA ARG A 221 20.58 4.50 4.07
C ARG A 221 19.15 4.45 3.57
N VAL A 222 18.67 5.57 3.06
CA VAL A 222 17.26 5.78 2.74
C VAL A 222 17.15 6.39 1.35
N GLY A 223 16.44 5.72 0.45
CA GLY A 223 16.02 6.31 -0.83
C GLY A 223 14.80 7.18 -0.58
N VAL A 224 14.86 8.43 -1.03
CA VAL A 224 13.78 9.41 -0.89
C VAL A 224 13.39 9.93 -2.26
N ALA A 225 12.09 9.97 -2.53
CA ALA A 225 11.53 10.65 -3.68
C ALA A 225 10.39 11.57 -3.26
N LEU A 226 10.40 12.81 -3.74
CA LEU A 226 9.29 13.73 -3.63
C LEU A 226 8.43 13.60 -4.89
N ARG A 227 7.11 13.58 -4.70
CA ARG A 227 6.14 13.61 -5.81
C ARG A 227 5.58 15.03 -5.94
N SER A 228 4.90 15.35 -7.05
CA SER A 228 4.50 16.72 -7.44
C SER A 228 4.03 17.64 -6.31
N GLU A 229 3.12 17.20 -5.43
CA GLU A 229 2.74 17.95 -4.22
C GLU A 229 3.92 18.24 -3.27
N GLY A 230 4.72 17.22 -2.97
CA GLY A 230 5.90 17.31 -2.12
C GLY A 230 6.98 18.20 -2.72
N GLU A 231 7.27 18.08 -4.01
CA GLU A 231 8.26 18.93 -4.70
C GLU A 231 7.89 20.42 -4.66
N ARG A 232 6.59 20.74 -4.72
CA ARG A 232 6.14 22.14 -4.67
C ARG A 232 6.13 22.73 -3.27
N ARG A 233 5.75 21.92 -2.26
CA ARG A 233 5.46 22.40 -0.91
C ARG A 233 6.62 22.23 0.06
N ALA A 234 7.45 21.21 -0.14
CA ALA A 234 8.58 20.94 0.72
C ALA A 234 9.78 21.80 0.33
N ALA A 235 10.43 22.41 1.32
CA ALA A 235 11.74 23.03 1.20
C ALA A 235 12.85 22.07 1.62
N THR A 236 12.59 21.22 2.64
CA THR A 236 13.55 20.23 3.12
C THR A 236 12.87 18.90 3.43
N VAL A 237 13.67 17.84 3.45
CA VAL A 237 13.29 16.53 3.99
C VAL A 237 14.14 16.26 5.23
N ARG A 238 13.50 16.01 6.36
CA ARG A 238 14.12 15.59 7.61
C ARG A 238 14.05 14.07 7.74
N LEU A 239 15.20 13.44 7.89
CA LEU A 239 15.32 12.05 8.28
C LEU A 239 15.80 11.99 9.73
N ALA A 240 15.17 11.15 10.56
CA ALA A 240 15.52 11.01 11.96
C ALA A 240 15.43 9.55 12.44
N LEU A 241 16.34 9.14 13.33
CA LEU A 241 16.23 7.93 14.13
C LEU A 241 15.74 8.33 15.51
N LEU A 242 14.58 7.80 15.90
CA LEU A 242 13.97 7.99 17.20
C LEU A 242 14.08 6.69 17.99
N ASP A 243 14.27 6.78 19.30
CA ASP A 243 14.05 5.63 20.17
C ASP A 243 12.61 5.15 20.04
N GLU A 244 12.40 3.85 19.79
CA GLU A 244 11.05 3.30 19.84
C GLU A 244 10.44 3.35 21.26
N PRO A 245 11.22 3.17 22.35
CA PRO A 245 10.79 3.58 23.68
C PRO A 245 10.87 5.11 23.83
N GLY A 246 9.73 5.78 24.02
CA GLY A 246 9.71 7.20 24.42
C GLY A 246 9.91 8.23 23.31
N GLY A 247 10.27 7.83 22.08
CA GLY A 247 10.22 8.71 20.90
C GLY A 247 11.29 9.79 20.84
N ALA A 248 12.34 9.71 21.65
CA ALA A 248 13.42 10.69 21.65
C ALA A 248 14.23 10.62 20.35
N VAL A 249 14.44 11.77 19.69
CA VAL A 249 15.31 11.86 18.50
C VAL A 249 16.76 11.65 18.93
N ARG A 250 17.43 10.66 18.34
CA ARG A 250 18.84 10.33 18.62
C ARG A 250 19.78 10.81 17.53
N VAL A 251 19.35 10.68 16.28
CA VAL A 251 20.10 11.09 15.10
C VAL A 251 19.13 11.78 14.16
N GLN A 252 19.53 12.88 13.55
CA GLN A 252 18.73 13.51 12.52
C GLN A 252 19.62 14.18 11.48
N ARG A 253 19.09 14.30 10.26
CA ARG A 253 19.71 15.05 9.18
C ARG A 253 18.64 15.65 8.29
N GLN A 254 18.91 16.83 7.77
CA GLN A 254 18.05 17.50 6.80
C GLN A 254 18.72 17.52 5.43
N TYR A 255 17.89 17.37 4.41
CA TYR A 255 18.26 17.39 3.01
C TYR A 255 17.43 18.46 2.30
N PRO A 256 17.98 19.13 1.27
CA PRO A 256 17.16 19.95 0.40
C PRO A 256 16.09 19.07 -0.28
N ALA A 257 14.88 19.60 -0.45
CA ALA A 257 13.80 18.93 -1.14
C ALA A 257 14.06 18.92 -2.66
N THR A 258 14.86 17.96 -3.12
CA THR A 258 15.10 17.70 -4.55
C THR A 258 14.41 16.40 -4.97
N GLY A 259 13.92 16.32 -6.21
CA GLY A 259 12.98 15.28 -6.67
C GLY A 259 13.30 13.85 -6.20
N SER A 260 14.55 13.39 -6.29
CA SER A 260 14.99 12.17 -5.60
C SER A 260 16.43 12.25 -5.11
N PHE A 261 16.73 11.57 -4.00
CA PHE A 261 18.08 11.50 -3.43
C PHE A 261 18.23 10.29 -2.49
N THR A 262 19.46 9.99 -2.08
CA THR A 262 19.75 9.04 -0.99
C THR A 262 20.19 9.80 0.25
N GLY A 263 19.47 9.61 1.35
CA GLY A 263 19.84 10.10 2.68
C GLY A 263 20.57 9.05 3.50
N GLU A 264 21.41 9.50 4.43
CA GLU A 264 22.23 8.68 5.30
C GLU A 264 22.27 9.25 6.73
N LEU A 265 22.00 8.38 7.70
CA LEU A 265 22.08 8.68 9.13
C LEU A 265 23.14 7.78 9.78
N ASP A 266 24.07 8.37 10.52
CA ASP A 266 25.06 7.62 11.29
C ASP A 266 24.43 7.06 12.58
N ALA A 267 24.41 5.74 12.69
CA ALA A 267 23.88 5.00 13.83
C ALA A 267 24.99 4.33 14.67
N ALA A 268 26.27 4.65 14.46
CA ALA A 268 27.40 4.03 15.15
C ALA A 268 27.29 4.16 16.67
N ALA A 269 26.99 5.35 17.17
CA ALA A 269 26.89 5.65 18.59
C ALA A 269 25.61 5.12 19.26
N LEU A 270 24.65 4.59 18.50
CA LEU A 270 23.40 4.06 19.07
C LEU A 270 23.66 2.72 19.77
N PRO A 271 23.10 2.48 20.97
CA PRO A 271 23.13 1.16 21.59
C PRO A 271 22.30 0.14 20.80
N ALA A 272 22.45 -1.15 21.12
CA ALA A 272 21.53 -2.17 20.61
C ALA A 272 20.09 -1.86 21.07
N GLY A 273 19.12 -2.04 20.18
CA GLY A 273 17.73 -1.65 20.46
C GLY A 273 16.87 -1.47 19.22
N ALA A 274 15.64 -1.02 19.43
CA ALA A 274 14.67 -0.73 18.39
C ALA A 274 14.50 0.79 18.20
N TYR A 275 14.51 1.21 16.94
CA TYR A 275 14.44 2.60 16.53
C TYR A 275 13.36 2.80 15.46
N ARG A 276 12.76 3.98 15.44
CA ARG A 276 11.92 4.45 14.34
C ARG A 276 12.74 5.34 13.42
N LEU A 277 12.88 4.95 12.16
CA LEU A 277 13.29 5.87 11.10
C LEU A 277 12.05 6.65 10.67
N ARG A 278 12.06 7.95 10.97
CA ARG A 278 11.05 8.92 10.55
C ARG A 278 11.56 9.74 9.38
N ALA A 279 10.68 9.97 8.42
CA ALA A 279 10.94 10.81 7.25
C ALA A 279 9.80 11.81 7.07
N GLU A 280 10.15 13.09 7.08
CA GLU A 280 9.19 14.21 7.05
C GLU A 280 9.59 15.21 5.99
N ALA A 281 8.63 15.63 5.17
CA ALA A 281 8.77 16.76 4.26
C ALA A 281 8.33 18.04 5.00
N LEU A 282 9.20 19.05 5.03
CA LEU A 282 9.00 20.31 5.73
C LEU A 282 8.90 21.47 4.75
N ASP A 283 8.01 22.43 4.97
CA ASP A 283 7.96 23.66 4.16
C ASP A 283 9.03 24.69 4.57
N HIS A 284 9.03 25.86 3.92
CA HIS A 284 9.97 26.96 4.20
C HIS A 284 9.86 27.54 5.62
N SER A 285 8.74 27.32 6.31
CA SER A 285 8.55 27.73 7.70
C SER A 285 8.99 26.66 8.70
N GLY A 286 9.37 25.47 8.21
CA GLY A 286 9.72 24.31 9.03
C GLY A 286 8.52 23.49 9.49
N GLN A 287 7.29 23.78 9.00
CA GLN A 287 6.12 22.98 9.30
C GLN A 287 6.11 21.69 8.49
N ILE A 288 5.59 20.61 9.08
CA ILE A 288 5.47 19.31 8.41
C ILE A 288 4.35 19.39 7.38
N VAL A 289 4.72 19.26 6.11
CA VAL A 289 3.78 19.11 4.99
C VAL A 289 3.27 17.68 4.92
N TYR A 290 4.15 16.72 5.14
CA TYR A 290 3.83 15.30 5.09
C TYR A 290 4.82 14.48 5.91
N ALA A 291 4.33 13.47 6.63
CA ALA A 291 5.14 12.49 7.34
C ALA A 291 4.89 11.10 6.73
N TYR A 292 5.94 10.44 6.27
CA TYR A 292 5.85 9.07 5.78
C TYR A 292 5.72 8.09 6.95
N PRO A 293 5.01 6.95 6.80
CA PRO A 293 5.00 5.93 7.84
C PRO A 293 6.41 5.50 8.24
N ASP A 294 6.67 5.43 9.54
CA ASP A 294 8.01 5.12 10.04
C ASP A 294 8.45 3.72 9.57
N TYR A 295 9.76 3.52 9.43
CA TYR A 295 10.36 2.17 9.43
C TYR A 295 10.83 1.84 10.84
N ARG A 296 10.62 0.59 11.28
CA ARG A 296 11.31 0.03 12.44
C ARG A 296 12.68 -0.48 12.02
N ILE A 297 13.72 -0.03 12.70
CA ILE A 297 15.10 -0.53 12.56
C ILE A 297 15.50 -1.20 13.86
N LEU A 298 16.16 -2.35 13.76
CA LEU A 298 16.66 -3.11 14.91
C LEU A 298 18.18 -3.14 14.87
N LYS A 299 18.84 -2.48 15.82
CA LYS A 299 20.28 -2.60 16.01
C LYS A 299 20.55 -3.82 16.88
N VAL A 300 21.22 -4.82 16.33
CA VAL A 300 21.36 -6.15 16.93
C VAL A 300 22.80 -6.65 16.83
N ALA A 301 23.16 -7.59 17.72
CA ALA A 301 24.47 -8.21 17.68
C ALA A 301 24.63 -9.10 16.43
N ALA A 302 25.85 -9.18 15.88
CA ALA A 302 26.23 -10.01 14.74
C ALA A 302 25.83 -11.48 14.91
N ALA A 303 25.93 -11.99 16.14
CA ALA A 303 25.59 -13.37 16.50
C ALA A 303 24.12 -13.71 16.19
N THR A 304 23.23 -12.72 16.15
CA THR A 304 21.81 -12.90 15.78
C THR A 304 21.67 -13.53 14.39
N ARG A 305 22.61 -13.28 13.47
CA ARG A 305 22.57 -13.88 12.12
C ARG A 305 22.61 -15.39 12.11
N LYS A 306 23.19 -16.03 13.13
CA LYS A 306 23.22 -17.50 13.26
C LYS A 306 21.83 -18.12 13.35
N ARG A 307 20.80 -17.32 13.66
CA ARG A 307 19.40 -17.75 13.73
C ARG A 307 18.71 -17.81 12.37
N PHE A 308 19.33 -17.31 11.30
CA PHE A 308 18.72 -17.26 9.98
C PHE A 308 19.38 -18.25 9.03
N ALA A 309 18.57 -19.13 8.44
CA ALA A 309 18.99 -20.00 7.35
C ALA A 309 19.34 -19.19 6.08
N VAL A 310 18.64 -18.05 5.88
CA VAL A 310 18.84 -17.14 4.76
C VAL A 310 18.90 -15.70 5.28
N TRP A 311 19.91 -14.94 4.85
CA TRP A 311 19.99 -13.50 5.10
C TRP A 311 20.75 -12.77 3.98
N TYR A 312 20.68 -11.44 3.95
CA TYR A 312 21.40 -10.62 2.97
C TYR A 312 22.36 -9.66 3.66
N ASP A 313 23.56 -9.50 3.11
CA ASP A 313 24.51 -8.50 3.59
C ASP A 313 24.25 -7.10 3.02
N GLU A 314 25.04 -6.11 3.45
CA GLU A 314 24.93 -4.71 3.05
C GLU A 314 25.12 -4.48 1.54
N ARG A 315 25.68 -5.46 0.82
CA ARG A 315 25.87 -5.43 -0.64
C ARG A 315 24.76 -6.20 -1.38
N ASN A 316 23.71 -6.60 -0.68
CA ASN A 316 22.63 -7.47 -1.17
C ASN A 316 23.11 -8.86 -1.61
N VAL A 317 24.23 -9.36 -1.08
CA VAL A 317 24.65 -10.74 -1.31
C VAL A 317 23.82 -11.65 -0.41
N ALA A 318 23.18 -12.66 -1.00
CA ALA A 318 22.45 -13.68 -0.26
C ALA A 318 23.42 -14.63 0.45
N TYR A 319 23.11 -14.99 1.68
CA TYR A 319 23.81 -16.02 2.45
C TYR A 319 22.85 -17.15 2.73
N LEU A 320 23.15 -18.34 2.22
CA LEU A 320 22.38 -19.57 2.39
C LEU A 320 23.17 -20.52 3.29
N GLY A 321 22.61 -20.88 4.44
CA GLY A 321 23.33 -21.71 5.43
C GLY A 321 24.62 -21.04 5.93
N GLY A 322 24.65 -19.70 5.97
CA GLY A 322 25.80 -18.92 6.41
C GLY A 322 26.90 -18.71 5.37
N LYS A 323 26.76 -19.24 4.15
CA LYS A 323 27.73 -19.04 3.05
C LYS A 323 27.18 -18.07 2.01
N PRO A 324 27.99 -17.13 1.48
CA PRO A 324 27.56 -16.29 0.38
C PRO A 324 27.21 -17.17 -0.82
N ALA A 325 26.07 -16.92 -1.45
CA ALA A 325 25.56 -17.71 -2.55
C ALA A 325 25.00 -16.79 -3.64
N PHE A 326 25.30 -17.12 -4.89
CA PHE A 326 24.56 -16.61 -6.03
C PHE A 326 23.41 -17.57 -6.30
N VAL A 327 22.18 -17.06 -6.32
CA VAL A 327 20.99 -17.88 -6.49
C VAL A 327 20.85 -18.27 -7.95
N ILE A 328 20.92 -19.57 -8.24
CA ILE A 328 20.64 -20.17 -9.54
C ILE A 328 19.39 -21.01 -9.36
N GLY A 329 18.27 -20.43 -9.77
CA GLY A 329 16.95 -21.01 -9.60
C GLY A 329 16.45 -21.70 -10.86
N LEU A 330 15.78 -22.85 -10.70
CA LEU A 330 14.89 -23.38 -11.73
C LEU A 330 13.44 -23.32 -11.27
N TYR A 331 12.57 -23.25 -12.26
CA TYR A 331 11.14 -23.25 -12.09
C TYR A 331 10.59 -24.54 -12.68
N ASN A 332 9.88 -25.32 -11.87
CA ASN A 332 9.23 -26.55 -12.32
C ASN A 332 7.70 -26.48 -12.15
N THR A 333 7.02 -27.31 -12.93
CA THR A 333 5.56 -27.44 -12.95
C THR A 333 5.13 -28.86 -12.61
N THR A 334 6.01 -29.64 -11.99
CA THR A 334 5.68 -30.95 -11.44
C THR A 334 4.61 -30.76 -10.39
N GLY A 335 3.59 -31.63 -10.36
CA GLY A 335 2.55 -31.57 -9.34
C GLY A 335 3.09 -31.73 -7.91
N PHE A 336 2.20 -31.91 -6.95
CA PHE A 336 2.60 -32.19 -5.58
C PHE A 336 2.32 -33.64 -5.19
N SER A 337 3.15 -34.17 -4.30
CA SER A 337 3.08 -35.53 -3.77
C SER A 337 3.49 -35.50 -2.31
N SER A 338 2.96 -36.40 -1.49
CA SER A 338 3.47 -36.61 -0.12
C SER A 338 4.65 -37.59 -0.08
N SER A 339 5.09 -38.09 -1.23
CA SER A 339 6.23 -39.01 -1.37
C SER A 339 7.49 -38.28 -1.84
N PRO A 340 8.58 -38.27 -1.05
CA PRO A 340 9.88 -37.75 -1.50
C PRO A 340 10.39 -38.41 -2.78
N ASP A 341 10.17 -39.72 -2.94
CA ASP A 341 10.60 -40.48 -4.13
C ASP A 341 9.93 -39.98 -5.42
N ALA A 342 8.70 -39.48 -5.34
CA ALA A 342 8.01 -38.91 -6.49
C ALA A 342 8.69 -37.62 -6.97
N TYR A 343 9.17 -36.80 -6.04
CA TYR A 343 9.91 -35.58 -6.36
C TYR A 343 11.30 -35.88 -6.90
N ALA A 344 12.00 -36.84 -6.30
CA ALA A 344 13.33 -37.25 -6.73
C ALA A 344 13.37 -37.65 -8.21
N HIS A 345 12.38 -38.41 -8.69
CA HIS A 345 12.37 -38.97 -10.04
C HIS A 345 11.58 -38.12 -11.04
N GLY A 346 10.47 -37.51 -10.61
CA GLY A 346 9.51 -36.85 -11.50
C GLY A 346 8.80 -37.85 -12.45
N ASP A 347 7.68 -37.44 -13.02
CA ASP A 347 6.89 -38.30 -13.92
C ASP A 347 7.56 -38.46 -15.31
N ASP A 348 8.45 -37.55 -15.67
CA ASP A 348 9.16 -37.47 -16.96
C ASP A 348 10.66 -37.79 -16.87
N GLY A 349 11.13 -38.22 -15.69
CA GLY A 349 12.54 -38.46 -15.41
C GLY A 349 13.37 -37.20 -15.14
N TRP A 350 12.74 -36.02 -15.07
CA TRP A 350 13.37 -34.74 -14.74
C TRP A 350 13.06 -34.26 -13.31
N GLY A 351 12.91 -35.20 -12.37
CA GLY A 351 12.78 -34.89 -10.94
C GLY A 351 14.01 -34.22 -10.34
N ASP A 352 13.89 -33.88 -9.06
CA ASP A 352 14.88 -33.11 -8.30
C ASP A 352 16.26 -33.77 -8.29
N ALA A 353 16.34 -35.11 -8.41
CA ALA A 353 17.62 -35.81 -8.53
C ALA A 353 18.37 -35.46 -9.81
N LYS A 354 17.65 -35.38 -10.93
CA LYS A 354 18.24 -35.01 -12.22
C LYS A 354 18.60 -33.53 -12.25
N ILE A 355 17.74 -32.69 -11.67
CA ILE A 355 17.99 -31.25 -11.56
C ILE A 355 19.25 -30.96 -10.73
N ALA A 356 19.46 -31.69 -9.64
CA ALA A 356 20.63 -31.54 -8.77
C ALA A 356 21.98 -31.86 -9.43
N GLU A 357 21.99 -32.49 -10.62
CA GLU A 357 23.22 -32.66 -11.41
C GLU A 357 23.73 -31.33 -11.99
N ALA A 358 22.85 -30.32 -12.14
CA ALA A 358 23.20 -28.97 -12.53
C ALA A 358 23.58 -28.13 -11.30
N PRO A 359 24.32 -27.01 -11.45
CA PRO A 359 24.69 -26.12 -10.35
C PRO A 359 23.50 -25.24 -9.88
N VAL A 360 22.33 -25.83 -9.73
CA VAL A 360 21.10 -25.21 -9.24
C VAL A 360 21.09 -25.31 -7.72
N ASN A 361 20.73 -24.22 -7.05
CA ASN A 361 20.68 -24.18 -5.58
C ASN A 361 19.34 -23.69 -5.03
N MET A 362 18.40 -23.39 -5.92
CA MET A 362 17.04 -23.01 -5.55
C MET A 362 16.02 -23.58 -6.53
N LEU A 363 14.89 -24.02 -6.01
CA LEU A 363 13.76 -24.47 -6.82
C LEU A 363 12.49 -23.72 -6.44
N ILE A 364 11.68 -23.46 -7.47
CA ILE A 364 10.33 -22.93 -7.38
C ILE A 364 9.41 -23.96 -8.05
N ASN A 365 8.34 -24.35 -7.37
CA ASN A 365 7.31 -25.22 -7.93
C ASN A 365 5.96 -24.47 -7.97
N TYR A 366 5.35 -24.43 -9.15
CA TYR A 366 4.09 -23.73 -9.39
C TYR A 366 2.91 -24.27 -8.58
N TRP A 367 2.84 -25.59 -8.39
CA TRP A 367 1.69 -26.28 -7.80
C TRP A 367 1.72 -26.32 -6.26
N LEU A 368 2.85 -25.95 -5.67
CA LEU A 368 3.02 -26.00 -4.21
C LEU A 368 2.37 -24.83 -3.45
N GLY A 369 1.85 -23.80 -4.15
CA GLY A 369 1.08 -22.72 -3.52
C GLY A 369 -0.16 -23.21 -2.76
N ALA A 370 -0.82 -24.26 -3.30
CA ALA A 370 -2.04 -24.84 -2.74
C ALA A 370 -1.83 -26.26 -2.16
N ALA A 371 -0.58 -26.72 -2.05
CA ALA A 371 -0.28 -28.08 -1.61
C ALA A 371 -0.50 -28.25 -0.09
N PRO A 372 -0.90 -29.46 0.36
CA PRO A 372 -0.97 -29.77 1.77
C PRO A 372 0.43 -29.76 2.41
N VAL A 373 0.49 -29.53 3.73
CA VAL A 373 1.76 -29.39 4.48
C VAL A 373 2.65 -30.62 4.34
N GLU A 374 2.07 -31.82 4.27
CA GLU A 374 2.80 -33.07 4.11
C GLU A 374 3.55 -33.12 2.76
N ALA A 375 2.94 -32.60 1.69
CA ALA A 375 3.57 -32.53 0.38
C ALA A 375 4.67 -31.47 0.34
N LEU A 376 4.43 -30.30 0.96
CA LEU A 376 5.47 -29.27 1.13
C LEU A 376 6.67 -29.81 1.93
N THR A 377 6.42 -30.57 3.00
CA THR A 377 7.46 -31.16 3.83
C THR A 377 8.27 -32.19 3.04
N ALA A 378 7.60 -33.12 2.36
CA ALA A 378 8.27 -34.12 1.52
C ALA A 378 9.14 -33.49 0.43
N TYR A 379 8.65 -32.42 -0.21
CA TYR A 379 9.41 -31.68 -1.21
C TYR A 379 10.64 -31.00 -0.61
N MET A 380 10.44 -30.26 0.49
CA MET A 380 11.51 -29.55 1.16
C MET A 380 12.58 -30.49 1.71
N ASP A 381 12.20 -31.67 2.21
CA ASP A 381 13.13 -32.69 2.69
C ASP A 381 13.97 -33.26 1.54
N ASP A 382 13.37 -33.56 0.39
CA ASP A 382 14.11 -34.02 -0.80
C ASP A 382 15.09 -32.94 -1.29
N LEU A 383 14.63 -31.70 -1.44
CA LEU A 383 15.49 -30.58 -1.83
C LEU A 383 16.64 -30.35 -0.83
N HIS A 384 16.34 -30.40 0.48
CA HIS A 384 17.32 -30.19 1.53
C HIS A 384 18.40 -31.27 1.50
N SER A 385 18.02 -32.53 1.27
CA SER A 385 18.96 -33.66 1.12
C SER A 385 19.96 -33.45 -0.03
N ARG A 386 19.60 -32.61 -1.01
CA ARG A 386 20.40 -32.26 -2.20
C ARG A 386 21.10 -30.91 -2.07
N GLY A 387 20.97 -30.22 -0.93
CA GLY A 387 21.55 -28.89 -0.73
C GLY A 387 20.86 -27.78 -1.52
N MET A 388 19.64 -28.02 -2.00
CA MET A 388 18.82 -27.03 -2.70
C MET A 388 17.83 -26.36 -1.75
N TYR A 389 17.53 -25.09 -2.01
CA TYR A 389 16.55 -24.32 -1.26
C TYR A 389 15.23 -24.25 -2.00
N TYR A 390 14.15 -24.11 -1.25
CA TYR A 390 12.82 -23.90 -1.82
C TYR A 390 12.42 -22.42 -1.70
N LEU A 391 11.89 -21.85 -2.79
CA LEU A 391 11.21 -20.56 -2.78
C LEU A 391 9.70 -20.78 -3.00
N GLN A 392 8.92 -20.52 -1.95
CA GLN A 392 7.46 -20.65 -1.96
C GLN A 392 6.83 -19.74 -3.00
N THR A 393 5.91 -20.29 -3.79
CA THR A 393 5.05 -19.54 -4.71
C THR A 393 3.82 -19.01 -3.98
N VAL A 394 3.41 -17.78 -4.31
CA VAL A 394 2.16 -17.17 -3.83
C VAL A 394 1.11 -17.35 -4.93
N ASN A 395 0.60 -18.58 -5.07
CA ASN A 395 -0.47 -18.92 -6.02
C ASN A 395 -1.74 -19.29 -5.27
#